data_AF-A0A2E1APQ8-F1
#
_entry.id   AF-A0A2E1APQ8-F1
#
_cell.length_a   1.000
_cell.length_b   1.000
_cell.length_c   1.000
_cell.angle_alpha   90.00
_cell.angle_beta   90.00
_cell.angle_gamma   90.00
#
_symmetry.space_group_name_H-M   'P 1'
#
loop_
_entity.id
_entity.type
_entity.pdbx_description
1 polymer ?
#
loop_
_entity_poly.entity_id
_entity_poly.type
_entity_poly.pdbx_seq_one_letter_code
_entity_poly.pdbx_strand_id
1 'polypeptide(L)'
;MPDCRECGKYTKFKNGLCTDCYQKENGNPWVSGKIKGIIAETIVEQLFKSLGFQVFKYGMENSIPGITDLLKGVRGDVSKNIRQMPDLVIFKDNQAHFIEVKYRKSGSLKLKDVDKYGDYPFQNALFVLVTQKHIKCLSYAEMKEGKEIHEKCKNWLGNRKEFETDKKLIVEYCRYATKFFENVD
;
A
#
# COMPACT_ATOMS: atom_id res chain seq x y z
N MET A 1 2.61 -38.59 -10.56
CA MET A 1 2.84 -37.20 -10.11
C MET A 1 1.48 -36.52 -10.01
N PRO A 2 1.27 -35.47 -9.19
CA PRO A 2 0.00 -34.78 -9.21
C PRO A 2 -0.14 -34.02 -10.53
N ASP A 3 -1.23 -34.26 -11.24
CA ASP A 3 -1.52 -33.60 -12.50
C ASP A 3 -2.65 -32.58 -12.31
N CYS A 4 -2.54 -31.47 -13.04
CA CYS A 4 -3.53 -30.41 -13.01
C CYS A 4 -4.88 -30.95 -13.48
N ARG A 5 -5.93 -30.71 -12.68
CA ARG A 5 -7.30 -31.17 -13.00
C ARG A 5 -7.89 -30.62 -14.31
N GLU A 6 -7.30 -29.56 -14.87
CA GLU A 6 -7.81 -28.87 -16.06
C GLU A 6 -6.97 -29.13 -17.32
N CYS A 7 -5.63 -29.03 -17.24
CA CYS A 7 -4.76 -29.15 -18.41
C CYS A 7 -3.83 -30.38 -18.40
N GLY A 8 -3.86 -31.21 -17.35
CA GLY A 8 -3.02 -32.41 -17.24
C GLY A 8 -1.51 -32.16 -17.04
N LYS A 9 -1.05 -30.89 -17.02
CA LYS A 9 0.35 -30.57 -16.67
C LYS A 9 0.66 -30.92 -15.22
N TYR A 10 1.92 -31.18 -14.92
CA TYR A 10 2.40 -31.37 -13.56
C TYR A 10 2.01 -30.20 -12.63
N THR A 11 1.54 -30.52 -11.43
CA THR A 11 1.31 -29.57 -10.33
C THR A 11 1.84 -30.12 -9.02
N LYS A 12 2.17 -29.22 -8.08
CA LYS A 12 2.57 -29.59 -6.71
C LYS A 12 1.37 -29.87 -5.81
N PHE A 13 0.15 -29.57 -6.26
CA PHE A 13 -1.08 -29.67 -5.48
C PHE A 13 -1.93 -30.86 -5.95
N LYS A 14 -2.11 -31.88 -5.10
CA LYS A 14 -2.97 -33.04 -5.42
C LYS A 14 -4.41 -32.58 -5.68
N ASN A 15 -4.95 -32.93 -6.85
CA ASN A 15 -6.27 -32.46 -7.36
C ASN A 15 -6.40 -30.93 -7.51
N GLY A 16 -5.27 -30.21 -7.53
CA GLY A 16 -5.25 -28.76 -7.71
C GLY A 16 -5.06 -28.34 -9.17
N LEU A 17 -5.10 -27.02 -9.39
CA LEU A 17 -4.73 -26.41 -10.67
C LEU A 17 -3.20 -26.25 -10.75
N CYS A 18 -2.65 -26.24 -11.97
CA CYS A 18 -1.32 -25.67 -12.18
C CYS A 18 -1.41 -24.13 -12.08
N THR A 19 -0.27 -23.44 -12.00
CA THR A 19 -0.23 -21.98 -11.88
C THR A 19 -0.97 -21.28 -13.01
N ASP A 20 -0.81 -21.73 -14.26
CA ASP A 20 -1.47 -21.14 -15.44
C ASP A 20 -3.00 -21.23 -15.34
N CYS A 21 -3.51 -22.42 -15.01
CA CYS A 21 -4.95 -22.68 -14.87
C CYS A 21 -5.54 -21.94 -13.67
N TYR A 22 -4.84 -21.90 -12.54
CA TYR A 22 -5.26 -21.12 -11.38
C TYR A 22 -5.39 -19.63 -11.71
N GLN A 23 -4.43 -19.07 -12.45
CA GLN A 23 -4.46 -17.67 -12.87
C GLN A 23 -5.53 -17.38 -13.93
N LYS A 24 -5.85 -18.34 -14.81
CA LYS A 24 -6.99 -18.21 -15.72
C LYS A 24 -8.31 -18.13 -14.96
N GLU A 25 -8.49 -18.96 -13.93
CA GLU A 25 -9.73 -19.01 -13.14
C GLU A 25 -9.85 -17.81 -12.17
N ASN A 26 -8.74 -17.37 -11.56
CA ASN A 26 -8.74 -16.40 -10.45
C ASN A 26 -8.12 -15.04 -10.82
N GLY A 27 -7.69 -14.86 -12.06
CA GLY A 27 -6.94 -13.69 -12.51
C GLY A 27 -5.47 -13.71 -12.04
N ASN A 28 -4.69 -12.72 -12.50
CA ASN A 28 -3.28 -12.59 -12.13
C ASN A 28 -3.15 -11.89 -10.76
N PRO A 29 -2.64 -12.56 -9.70
CA PRO A 29 -2.54 -11.98 -8.37
C PRO A 29 -1.67 -10.73 -8.29
N TRP A 30 -0.64 -10.64 -9.14
CA TRP A 30 0.24 -9.46 -9.19
C TRP A 30 -0.48 -8.25 -9.76
N VAL A 31 -1.24 -8.45 -10.85
CA VAL A 31 -2.08 -7.38 -11.45
C VAL A 31 -3.15 -6.94 -10.45
N SER A 32 -3.83 -7.90 -9.82
CA SER A 32 -4.83 -7.63 -8.77
C SER A 32 -4.24 -6.83 -7.61
N GLY A 33 -3.05 -7.20 -7.12
CA GLY A 33 -2.34 -6.47 -6.07
C GLY A 33 -1.99 -5.03 -6.47
N LYS A 34 -1.53 -4.82 -7.71
CA LYS A 34 -1.22 -3.48 -8.24
C LYS A 34 -2.47 -2.61 -8.33
N ILE A 35 -3.58 -3.15 -8.83
CA ILE A 35 -4.87 -2.43 -8.91
C ILE A 35 -5.33 -2.00 -7.50
N LYS A 36 -5.24 -2.90 -6.51
CA LYS A 36 -5.59 -2.56 -5.12
C LYS A 36 -4.73 -1.43 -4.56
N GLY A 37 -3.43 -1.44 -4.88
CA GLY A 37 -2.50 -0.37 -4.52
C GLY A 37 -2.94 0.97 -5.11
N ILE A 38 -3.19 1.03 -6.42
CA ILE A 38 -3.63 2.24 -7.12
C ILE A 38 -4.94 2.78 -6.54
N ILE A 39 -5.92 1.91 -6.26
CA ILE A 39 -7.19 2.33 -5.67
C ILE A 39 -6.96 2.92 -4.26
N ALA A 40 -6.16 2.25 -3.43
CA ALA A 40 -5.86 2.73 -2.08
C ALA A 40 -5.13 4.08 -2.11
N GLU A 41 -4.11 4.23 -2.97
CA GLU A 41 -3.40 5.50 -3.19
C GLU A 41 -4.38 6.60 -3.63
N THR A 42 -5.27 6.30 -4.58
CA THR A 42 -6.27 7.25 -5.07
C THR A 42 -7.23 7.69 -3.96
N ILE A 43 -7.70 6.77 -3.11
CA ILE A 43 -8.56 7.10 -1.96
C ILE A 43 -7.84 8.08 -1.02
N VAL A 44 -6.56 7.83 -0.71
CA VAL A 44 -5.76 8.67 0.18
C VAL A 44 -5.44 10.02 -0.45
N GLU A 45 -5.09 10.04 -1.73
CA GLU A 45 -4.84 11.27 -2.51
C GLU A 45 -6.06 12.20 -2.47
N GLN A 46 -7.24 11.66 -2.79
CA GLN A 46 -8.47 12.43 -2.79
C GLN A 46 -8.87 12.87 -1.38
N LEU A 47 -8.64 12.03 -0.36
CA LEU A 47 -8.89 12.39 1.04
C LEU A 47 -8.08 13.62 1.45
N PHE A 48 -6.78 13.65 1.14
CA PHE A 48 -5.93 14.78 1.50
C PHE A 48 -6.27 16.03 0.68
N LYS A 49 -6.61 15.90 -0.60
CA LYS A 49 -7.14 17.01 -1.41
C LYS A 49 -8.40 17.62 -0.79
N SER A 50 -9.33 16.77 -0.34
CA SER A 50 -10.57 17.22 0.33
C SER A 50 -10.32 17.85 1.70
N LEU A 51 -9.21 17.52 2.37
CA LEU A 51 -8.74 18.20 3.58
C LEU A 51 -7.98 19.52 3.29
N GLY A 52 -7.87 19.92 2.02
CA GLY A 52 -7.22 21.16 1.58
C GLY A 52 -5.71 21.07 1.39
N PHE A 53 -5.13 19.87 1.35
CA PHE A 53 -3.72 19.68 1.05
C PHE A 53 -3.46 19.76 -0.46
N GLN A 54 -2.31 20.32 -0.83
CA GLN A 54 -1.71 20.08 -2.14
C GLN A 54 -1.10 18.68 -2.12
N VAL A 55 -1.39 17.84 -3.11
CA VAL A 55 -0.96 16.45 -3.14
C VAL A 55 -0.20 16.16 -4.43
N PHE A 56 1.01 15.63 -4.30
CA PHE A 56 1.92 15.29 -5.40
C PHE A 56 2.28 13.82 -5.35
N LYS A 57 2.26 13.13 -6.49
CA LYS A 57 2.83 11.78 -6.61
C LYS A 57 4.35 11.89 -6.56
N TYR A 58 4.98 11.17 -5.65
CA TYR A 58 6.42 11.23 -5.41
C TYR A 58 7.14 9.96 -5.84
N GLY A 59 6.49 8.81 -5.73
CA GLY A 59 7.06 7.53 -6.15
C GLY A 59 7.43 7.51 -7.64
N MET A 60 8.63 7.00 -7.93
CA MET A 60 9.19 6.99 -9.30
C MET A 60 8.43 6.04 -10.23
N GLU A 61 7.82 4.98 -9.70
CA GLU A 61 6.96 4.07 -10.46
C GLU A 61 5.72 4.75 -11.04
N ASN A 62 5.26 5.85 -10.42
CA ASN A 62 4.17 6.67 -10.94
C ASN A 62 4.63 7.61 -12.07
N SER A 63 5.91 8.00 -12.09
CA SER A 63 6.46 8.92 -13.10
C SER A 63 6.97 8.18 -14.34
N ILE A 64 7.52 6.97 -14.19
CA ILE A 64 8.12 6.19 -15.29
C ILE A 64 7.64 4.74 -15.22
N PRO A 65 6.72 4.32 -16.10
CA PRO A 65 6.32 2.91 -16.22
C PRO A 65 7.53 2.02 -16.53
N GLY A 66 7.66 0.89 -15.81
CA GLY A 66 8.75 -0.07 -16.04
C GLY A 66 10.12 0.36 -15.47
N ILE A 67 10.18 1.42 -14.66
CA ILE A 67 11.44 1.87 -14.05
C ILE A 67 12.14 0.78 -13.23
N THR A 68 11.38 -0.09 -12.57
CA THR A 68 11.94 -1.23 -11.83
C THR A 68 12.76 -2.17 -12.73
N ASP A 69 12.37 -2.34 -13.99
CA ASP A 69 13.08 -3.15 -14.97
C ASP A 69 14.32 -2.41 -15.50
N LEU A 70 14.20 -1.11 -15.76
CA LEU A 70 15.32 -0.25 -16.15
C LEU A 70 16.40 -0.18 -15.07
N LEU A 71 16.02 -0.21 -13.80
CA LEU A 71 16.90 -0.15 -12.65
C LEU A 71 17.63 -1.47 -12.34
N LYS A 72 17.32 -2.58 -13.03
CA LYS A 72 18.00 -3.88 -12.83
C LYS A 72 19.50 -3.83 -13.15
N GLY A 73 19.94 -2.89 -14.01
CA GLY A 73 21.34 -2.69 -14.38
C GLY A 73 22.06 -1.56 -13.64
N VAL A 74 21.36 -0.84 -12.74
CA VAL A 74 21.90 0.31 -11.99
C VAL A 74 22.45 -0.17 -10.65
N ARG A 75 23.51 0.49 -10.14
CA ARG A 75 24.11 0.25 -8.81
C ARG A 75 23.03 0.04 -7.74
N GLY A 76 23.19 -1.03 -6.96
CA GLY A 76 22.17 -1.52 -6.03
C GLY A 76 21.61 -0.48 -5.05
N ASP A 77 22.47 0.44 -4.57
CA ASP A 77 22.08 1.44 -3.57
C ASP A 77 21.07 2.46 -4.10
N VAL A 78 21.25 2.91 -5.36
CA VAL A 78 20.33 3.86 -6.01
C VAL A 78 19.00 3.17 -6.31
N SER A 79 19.05 1.96 -6.88
CA SER A 79 17.85 1.16 -7.16
C SER A 79 17.06 0.83 -5.90
N LYS A 80 17.74 0.64 -4.76
CA LYS A 80 17.13 0.42 -3.45
C LYS A 80 16.42 1.68 -2.96
N ASN A 81 17.07 2.83 -2.98
CA ASN A 81 16.47 4.10 -2.56
C ASN A 81 15.23 4.45 -3.39
N ILE A 82 15.28 4.26 -4.71
CA ILE A 82 14.15 4.54 -5.59
C ILE A 82 12.94 3.66 -5.24
N ARG A 83 13.15 2.38 -4.92
CA ARG A 83 12.07 1.47 -4.50
C ARG A 83 11.48 1.78 -3.13
N GLN A 84 12.19 2.55 -2.30
CA GLN A 84 11.77 2.95 -0.97
C GLN A 84 11.21 4.39 -0.96
N MET A 85 11.05 5.04 -2.11
CA MET A 85 10.42 6.36 -2.17
C MET A 85 8.94 6.28 -1.75
N PRO A 86 8.47 7.22 -0.91
CA PRO A 86 7.06 7.35 -0.56
C PRO A 86 6.18 7.56 -1.78
N ASP A 87 4.96 7.04 -1.74
CA ASP A 87 3.98 7.20 -2.82
C ASP A 87 3.62 8.68 -3.06
N LEU A 88 3.37 9.46 -2.00
CA LEU A 88 2.90 10.85 -2.07
C LEU A 88 3.73 11.82 -1.22
N VAL A 89 3.75 13.08 -1.65
CA VAL A 89 4.08 14.24 -0.82
C VAL A 89 2.84 15.12 -0.72
N ILE A 90 2.41 15.40 0.51
CA ILE A 90 1.31 16.33 0.79
C ILE A 90 1.85 17.60 1.42
N PHE A 91 1.26 18.74 1.09
CA PHE A 91 1.71 20.05 1.54
C PHE A 91 0.52 20.94 1.94
N LYS A 92 0.61 21.54 3.12
CA LYS A 92 -0.33 22.54 3.63
C LYS A 92 0.40 23.42 4.64
N ASP A 93 0.13 24.72 4.65
CA ASP A 93 0.66 25.68 5.64
C ASP A 93 2.19 25.62 5.85
N ASN A 94 2.94 25.54 4.73
CA ASN A 94 4.41 25.41 4.72
C ASN A 94 4.98 24.13 5.35
N GLN A 95 4.14 23.11 5.56
CA GLN A 95 4.56 21.81 6.07
C GLN A 95 4.34 20.73 5.01
N ALA A 96 5.40 19.96 4.75
CA ALA A 96 5.37 18.82 3.86
C ALA A 96 5.37 17.51 4.66
N HIS A 97 4.54 16.56 4.26
CA HIS A 97 4.54 15.21 4.80
C HIS A 97 4.71 14.19 3.68
N PHE A 98 5.59 13.22 3.92
CA PHE A 98 5.76 12.07 3.03
C PHE A 98 4.76 10.98 3.45
N ILE A 99 3.98 10.49 2.50
CA ILE A 99 2.93 9.49 2.75
C ILE A 99 3.23 8.25 1.94
N GLU A 100 3.37 7.12 2.63
CA GLU A 100 3.40 5.79 2.04
C GLU A 100 2.02 5.14 2.23
N VAL A 101 1.39 4.69 1.14
CA VAL A 101 0.07 4.07 1.16
C VAL A 101 0.20 2.55 1.03
N LYS A 102 -0.56 1.84 1.87
CA LYS A 102 -0.64 0.37 1.80
C LYS A 102 -2.08 -0.09 1.94
N TYR A 103 -2.51 -0.99 1.06
CA TYR A 103 -3.71 -1.78 1.27
C TYR A 103 -3.36 -3.11 1.95
N ARG A 104 -4.09 -3.46 3.02
CA ARG A 104 -4.03 -4.79 3.65
C ARG A 104 -5.42 -5.22 4.11
N LYS A 105 -5.88 -6.37 3.61
CA LYS A 105 -7.10 -7.04 4.10
C LYS A 105 -6.97 -7.44 5.58
N SER A 106 -5.79 -7.88 6.02
CA SER A 106 -5.49 -8.24 7.42
C SER A 106 -5.61 -7.07 8.40
N GLY A 107 -5.60 -5.84 7.91
CA GLY A 107 -5.57 -4.64 8.74
C GLY A 107 -4.33 -4.52 9.63
N SER A 108 -3.23 -5.17 9.25
CA SER A 108 -1.96 -5.15 9.96
C SER A 108 -0.79 -4.65 9.11
N LEU A 109 0.12 -3.92 9.74
CA LEU A 109 1.38 -3.45 9.14
C LEU A 109 2.45 -3.39 10.24
N LYS A 110 3.58 -4.05 9.99
CA LYS A 110 4.70 -4.17 10.93
C LYS A 110 5.97 -3.57 10.35
N LEU A 111 6.93 -3.22 11.21
CA LEU A 111 8.22 -2.64 10.78
C LEU A 111 8.97 -3.53 9.78
N LYS A 112 8.95 -4.85 9.97
CA LYS A 112 9.55 -5.82 9.03
C LYS A 112 8.98 -5.76 7.61
N ASP A 113 7.75 -5.28 7.44
CA ASP A 113 7.11 -5.13 6.13
C ASP A 113 7.64 -3.88 5.40
N VAL A 114 8.16 -2.91 6.17
CA VAL A 114 8.73 -1.64 5.70
C VAL A 114 10.23 -1.77 5.44
N ASP A 115 10.97 -2.35 6.39
CA ASP A 115 12.44 -2.51 6.31
C ASP A 115 12.86 -3.73 5.47
N LYS A 116 12.00 -4.18 4.54
CA LYS A 116 12.25 -5.37 3.69
C LYS A 116 13.53 -5.23 2.87
N TYR A 117 13.92 -4.01 2.52
CA TYR A 117 15.13 -3.72 1.77
C TYR A 117 16.26 -3.16 2.65
N GLY A 118 16.11 -3.17 3.98
CA GLY A 118 16.96 -2.50 4.96
C GLY A 118 16.34 -1.18 5.43
N ASP A 119 17.09 -0.40 6.21
CA ASP A 119 16.64 0.85 6.81
C ASP A 119 15.91 1.74 5.81
N TYR A 120 14.67 2.10 6.14
CA TYR A 120 13.86 2.99 5.33
C TYR A 120 14.43 4.41 5.39
N PRO A 121 14.78 5.03 4.25
CA PRO A 121 15.51 6.29 4.25
C PRO A 121 14.67 7.51 4.67
N PHE A 122 13.33 7.43 4.55
CA PHE A 122 12.44 8.56 4.84
C PHE A 122 11.89 8.47 6.27
N GLN A 123 12.70 8.90 7.24
CA GLN A 123 12.39 8.77 8.68
C GLN A 123 11.13 9.53 9.11
N ASN A 124 10.75 10.59 8.40
CA ASN A 124 9.57 11.41 8.64
C ASN A 124 8.32 10.97 7.85
N ALA A 125 8.37 9.84 7.16
CA ALA A 125 7.23 9.33 6.43
C ALA A 125 6.13 8.79 7.35
N LEU A 126 4.88 8.95 6.91
CA LEU A 126 3.71 8.37 7.53
C LEU A 126 3.17 7.24 6.65
N PHE A 127 2.95 6.08 7.26
CA PHE A 127 2.36 4.91 6.63
C PHE A 127 0.85 4.94 6.84
N VAL A 128 0.11 5.18 5.75
CA VAL A 128 -1.34 5.15 5.73
C VAL A 128 -1.80 3.77 5.27
N LEU A 129 -2.35 3.00 6.22
CA LEU A 129 -2.91 1.69 5.96
C LEU A 129 -4.40 1.79 5.66
N VAL A 130 -4.75 1.52 4.40
CA VAL A 130 -6.13 1.35 3.95
C VAL A 130 -6.54 -0.11 4.16
N THR A 131 -7.68 -0.30 4.79
CA THR A 131 -8.33 -1.60 5.01
C THR A 131 -9.76 -1.53 4.46
N GLN A 132 -10.49 -2.65 4.46
CA GLN A 132 -11.89 -2.64 4.01
C GLN A 132 -12.80 -1.70 4.82
N LYS A 133 -12.47 -1.42 6.09
CA LYS A 133 -13.37 -0.67 7.00
C LYS A 133 -12.78 0.63 7.52
N HIS A 134 -11.46 0.74 7.53
CA HIS A 134 -10.77 1.82 8.22
C HIS A 134 -9.52 2.28 7.48
N ILE A 135 -9.17 3.54 7.71
CA ILE A 135 -7.90 4.13 7.31
C ILE A 135 -7.11 4.41 8.59
N LYS A 136 -5.95 3.77 8.70
CA LYS A 136 -5.04 3.88 9.85
C LYS A 136 -3.74 4.56 9.46
N CYS A 137 -3.04 5.12 10.43
CA CYS A 137 -1.82 5.88 10.18
C CYS A 137 -0.81 5.70 11.32
N LEU A 138 0.47 5.56 10.96
CA LEU A 138 1.59 5.46 11.89
C LEU A 138 2.83 6.08 11.23
N SER A 139 3.63 6.84 11.96
CA SER A 139 4.90 7.33 11.40
C SER A 139 5.97 6.24 11.43
N TYR A 140 6.97 6.34 10.56
CA TYR A 140 8.11 5.41 10.58
C TYR A 140 8.85 5.44 11.93
N ALA A 141 9.04 6.64 12.51
CA ALA A 141 9.66 6.80 13.82
C ALA A 141 8.89 6.03 14.91
N GLU A 142 7.56 6.12 14.92
CA GLU A 142 6.71 5.37 15.82
C GLU A 142 6.79 3.85 15.60
N MET A 143 6.95 3.40 14.35
CA MET A 143 7.18 1.98 14.05
C MET A 143 8.53 1.48 14.57
N LYS A 144 9.58 2.32 14.51
CA LYS A 144 10.89 2.03 15.12
C LYS A 144 10.83 1.94 16.65
N GLU A 145 9.93 2.67 17.29
CA GLU A 145 9.64 2.56 18.73
C GLU A 145 8.84 1.28 19.08
N GLY A 146 8.54 0.42 18.10
CA GLY A 146 7.83 -0.84 18.28
C GLY A 146 6.31 -0.74 18.19
N LYS A 147 5.74 0.43 17.81
CA LYS A 147 4.31 0.52 17.53
C LYS A 147 4.00 -0.17 16.21
N GLU A 148 2.91 -0.93 16.18
CA GLU A 148 2.45 -1.62 14.97
C GLU A 148 0.99 -1.28 14.69
N ILE A 149 0.60 -1.36 13.41
CA ILE A 149 -0.81 -1.40 13.06
C ILE A 149 -1.27 -2.86 13.17
N HIS A 150 -2.30 -3.11 13.96
CA HIS A 150 -3.00 -4.39 14.01
C HIS A 150 -4.51 -4.16 13.94
N GLU A 151 -5.30 -5.19 13.63
CA GLU A 151 -6.74 -5.05 13.32
C GLU A 151 -7.51 -4.23 14.36
N LYS A 152 -7.30 -4.49 15.66
CA LYS A 152 -7.99 -3.83 16.77
C LYS A 152 -7.39 -2.48 17.22
N CYS A 153 -6.25 -2.06 16.67
CA CYS A 153 -5.62 -0.80 17.12
C CYS A 153 -6.43 0.42 16.69
N LYS A 154 -6.41 1.48 17.49
CA LYS A 154 -7.12 2.74 17.24
C LYS A 154 -6.22 3.82 16.62
N ASN A 155 -5.20 3.41 15.88
CA ASN A 155 -4.28 4.27 15.13
C ASN A 155 -4.98 4.87 13.89
N TRP A 156 -6.15 5.47 14.07
CA TRP A 156 -6.97 6.04 13.01
C TRP A 156 -6.29 7.26 12.42
N LEU A 157 -6.35 7.40 11.09
CA LEU A 157 -5.87 8.60 10.41
C LEU A 157 -6.55 9.86 10.97
N GLY A 158 -7.86 9.78 11.26
CA GLY A 158 -8.63 10.87 11.85
C GLY A 158 -8.26 11.30 13.28
N ASN A 159 -7.25 10.67 13.89
CA ASN A 159 -6.70 11.09 15.19
C ASN A 159 -5.34 11.80 15.04
N ARG A 160 -4.80 11.92 13.81
CA ARG A 160 -3.53 12.59 13.53
C ARG A 160 -3.74 14.11 13.55
N LYS A 161 -3.08 14.79 14.48
CA LYS A 161 -3.26 16.22 14.72
C LYS A 161 -2.64 17.06 13.61
N GLU A 162 -1.53 16.57 13.03
CA GLU A 162 -0.81 17.21 11.93
C GLU A 162 -1.64 17.36 10.65
N PHE A 163 -2.77 16.65 10.53
CA PHE A 163 -3.61 16.69 9.34
C PHE A 163 -4.91 17.48 9.52
N GLU A 164 -5.17 18.02 10.71
CA GLU A 164 -6.41 18.78 11.00
C GLU A 164 -7.67 18.07 10.51
N THR A 165 -7.75 16.76 10.72
CA THR A 165 -8.71 15.91 10.02
C THR A 165 -10.17 16.22 10.38
N ASP A 166 -11.08 16.09 9.42
CA ASP A 166 -12.52 16.07 9.64
C ASP A 166 -13.04 14.63 9.79
N LYS A 167 -13.60 14.30 10.95
CA LYS A 167 -14.16 12.96 11.23
C LYS A 167 -15.22 12.51 10.23
N LYS A 168 -16.10 13.41 9.77
CA LYS A 168 -17.16 13.07 8.81
C LYS A 168 -16.54 12.69 7.47
N LEU A 169 -15.56 13.46 7.02
CA LEU A 169 -14.82 13.21 5.79
C LEU A 169 -14.04 11.90 5.88
N ILE A 170 -13.32 11.63 6.98
CA ILE A 170 -12.62 10.36 7.17
C ILE A 170 -13.59 9.17 7.07
N VAL A 171 -14.77 9.27 7.69
CA VAL A 171 -15.80 8.21 7.63
C VAL A 171 -16.32 8.03 6.21
N GLU A 172 -16.52 9.11 5.46
CA GLU A 172 -16.90 9.05 4.04
C GLU A 172 -15.87 8.29 3.20
N TYR A 173 -14.58 8.59 3.36
CA TYR A 173 -13.51 7.88 2.66
C TYR A 173 -13.34 6.43 3.11
N CYS A 174 -13.64 6.11 4.37
CA CYS A 174 -13.74 4.72 4.81
C CYS A 174 -14.86 3.97 4.06
N ARG A 175 -15.99 4.62 3.75
CA ARG A 175 -17.07 4.00 2.94
C ARG A 175 -16.65 3.78 1.49
N TYR A 176 -15.84 4.67 0.90
CA TYR A 176 -15.24 4.41 -0.41
C TYR A 176 -14.35 3.17 -0.35
N ALA A 177 -13.47 3.06 0.65
CA ALA A 177 -12.64 1.88 0.83
C ALA A 177 -13.49 0.60 0.97
N THR A 178 -14.59 0.63 1.73
CA THR A 178 -15.54 -0.50 1.78
C THR A 178 -16.09 -0.84 0.40
N LYS A 179 -16.64 0.13 -0.33
CA LYS A 179 -17.22 -0.10 -1.66
C LYS A 179 -16.23 -0.74 -2.64
N PHE A 180 -14.96 -0.32 -2.62
CA PHE A 180 -13.96 -0.82 -3.56
C PHE A 180 -13.32 -2.14 -3.12
N PHE A 181 -13.30 -2.46 -1.82
CA PHE A 181 -12.56 -3.61 -1.30
C PHE A 181 -13.42 -4.70 -0.65
N GLU A 182 -14.74 -4.53 -0.52
CA GLU A 182 -15.65 -5.47 0.13
C GLU A 182 -15.54 -6.91 -0.42
N ASN A 183 -15.51 -7.04 -1.75
CA ASN A 183 -15.45 -8.34 -2.44
C ASN A 183 -14.03 -8.71 -2.92
N VAL A 184 -13.01 -8.09 -2.34
CA VAL A 184 -11.62 -8.26 -2.78
C VAL A 184 -10.89 -9.21 -1.84
N ASP A 185 -10.35 -10.30 -2.41
CA ASP A 185 -9.57 -11.30 -1.68
C ASP A 185 -8.12 -10.94 -1.39
#